data_AF-A0A327URF1-F1
#
_entry.id   AF-A0A327URF1-F1
#
_cell.length_a   1.000
_cell.length_b   1.000
_cell.length_c   1.000
_cell.angle_alpha   90.00
_cell.angle_beta   90.00
_cell.angle_gamma   90.00
#
_symmetry.space_group_name_H-M   'P 1'
#
loop_
_entity.id
_entity.type
_entity.pdbx_description
1 polymer ?
#
loop_
_entity_poly.entity_id
_entity_poly.type
_entity_poly.pdbx_seq_one_letter_code
_entity_poly.pdbx_strand_id
1 'polypeptide(L)'
;MNTPTGDQNGEEGAYGAYFGRLAALLRHSGMPEDRVTTLTSELRAYAEEAGGDVTQEFGPAERLAEQLCAREAAGPSAGSGDPQGESWPGEAAEQWVWTADAFQDRPLLERFGGEGWEVERLDALGRFVCRRDLEHPMRWEYRRETAGFAERAARTAELAPEGWEPCGVWGPLAYFKRPAAALDGPAARIAAPPPPPRKRTWIGPWIYVWIAVSLLAATAAIVWGVSAADFSESGTVPGLLVGAAAGGAAAWLALRSVLRRGAPGGE
;
A
#
# COMPACT_ATOMS: atom_id res chain seq x y z
N MET A 1 -5.83 47.07 15.51
CA MET A 1 -6.81 45.98 15.32
C MET A 1 -6.01 44.69 15.45
N ASN A 2 -6.05 44.05 16.62
CA ASN A 2 -5.33 42.79 16.87
C ASN A 2 -6.28 41.62 16.62
N THR A 3 -5.87 40.70 15.75
CA THR A 3 -6.50 39.41 15.47
C THR A 3 -6.30 38.43 16.65
N PRO A 4 -7.17 37.42 16.83
CA PRO A 4 -7.20 36.59 18.03
C PRO A 4 -6.17 35.46 17.95
N THR A 5 -5.13 35.53 18.80
CA THR A 5 -4.15 34.45 19.05
C THR A 5 -4.65 33.52 20.16
N GLY A 6 -5.88 33.01 20.03
CA GLY A 6 -6.55 32.23 21.08
C GLY A 6 -6.62 30.73 20.82
N ASP A 7 -6.75 30.33 19.55
CA ASP A 7 -7.07 28.95 19.16
C ASP A 7 -5.83 28.06 19.00
N GLN A 8 -4.75 28.64 18.48
CA GLN A 8 -3.51 27.90 18.16
C GLN A 8 -2.84 27.28 19.41
N ASN A 9 -2.92 27.93 20.57
CA ASN A 9 -2.37 27.37 21.82
C ASN A 9 -3.16 26.15 22.32
N GLY A 10 -4.45 26.04 22.00
CA GLY A 10 -5.28 24.90 22.36
C GLY A 10 -5.02 23.70 21.44
N GLU A 11 -4.86 23.96 20.14
CA GLU A 11 -4.53 22.96 19.13
C GLU A 11 -3.11 22.41 19.34
N GLU A 12 -2.09 23.24 19.55
CA GLU A 12 -0.73 22.77 19.88
C GLU A 12 -0.71 21.86 21.12
N GLY A 13 -1.51 22.18 22.14
CA GLY A 13 -1.68 21.34 23.32
C GLY A 13 -2.36 20.00 23.03
N ALA A 14 -3.37 19.99 22.16
CA ALA A 14 -4.07 18.77 21.74
C ALA A 14 -3.18 17.85 20.91
N TYR A 15 -2.38 18.41 20.01
CA TYR A 15 -1.38 17.68 19.21
C TYR A 15 -0.34 17.04 20.11
N GLY A 16 0.21 17.81 21.05
CA GLY A 16 1.17 17.31 22.04
C GLY A 16 0.62 16.13 22.86
N ALA A 17 -0.62 16.24 23.33
CA ALA A 17 -1.28 15.18 24.09
C ALA A 17 -1.53 13.91 23.24
N TYR A 18 -2.04 14.06 22.01
CA TYR A 18 -2.32 12.95 21.11
C TYR A 18 -1.05 12.17 20.77
N PHE A 19 -0.02 12.86 20.27
CA PHE A 19 1.23 12.21 19.86
C PHE A 19 2.04 11.71 21.06
N GLY A 20 1.93 12.34 22.23
CA GLY A 20 2.49 11.83 23.48
C GLY A 20 1.87 10.49 23.88
N ARG A 21 0.55 10.36 23.76
CA ARG A 21 -0.17 9.11 24.00
C ARG A 21 0.18 8.03 22.97
N LEU A 22 0.23 8.39 21.69
CA LEU A 22 0.66 7.48 20.61
C LEU A 22 2.07 6.93 20.88
N ALA A 23 3.03 7.79 21.21
CA ALA A 23 4.39 7.38 21.53
C ALA A 23 4.42 6.39 22.71
N ALA A 24 3.66 6.65 23.77
CA ALA A 24 3.58 5.75 24.93
C ALA A 24 3.03 4.36 24.57
N LEU A 25 1.99 4.30 23.73
CA LEU A 25 1.38 3.05 23.26
C LEU A 25 2.34 2.23 22.36
N LEU A 26 3.05 2.90 21.46
CA LEU A 26 4.03 2.24 20.58
C LEU A 26 5.20 1.65 21.37
N ARG A 27 5.73 2.39 22.35
CA ARG A 27 6.77 1.88 23.27
C ARG A 27 6.27 0.70 24.08
N HIS A 28 5.06 0.79 24.63
CA HIS A 28 4.46 -0.29 25.41
C HIS A 28 4.34 -1.58 24.59
N SER A 29 4.10 -1.45 23.28
CA SER A 29 4.01 -2.55 22.33
C SER A 29 5.38 -3.08 21.84
N GLY A 30 6.48 -2.56 22.39
CA GLY A 30 7.84 -3.03 22.09
C GLY A 30 8.48 -2.43 20.83
N MET A 31 7.93 -1.36 20.26
CA MET A 31 8.54 -0.68 19.11
C MET A 31 9.86 0.01 19.52
N PRO A 32 10.94 -0.10 18.72
CA PRO A 32 12.22 0.55 19.02
C PRO A 32 12.09 2.08 19.17
N GLU A 33 12.76 2.68 20.16
CA GLU A 33 12.59 4.11 20.49
C GLU A 33 12.92 5.06 19.33
N ASP A 34 13.96 4.75 18.56
CA ASP A 34 14.32 5.53 17.37
C ASP A 34 13.15 5.53 16.36
N ARG A 35 12.51 4.37 16.18
CA ARG A 35 11.36 4.21 15.28
C ARG A 35 10.14 4.95 15.79
N VAL A 36 9.86 4.89 17.09
CA VAL A 36 8.77 5.66 17.72
C VAL A 36 9.00 7.16 17.51
N THR A 37 10.22 7.63 17.75
CA THR A 37 10.57 9.06 17.61
C THR A 37 10.40 9.53 16.18
N THR A 38 10.96 8.81 15.20
CA THR A 38 10.80 9.14 13.77
C THR A 38 9.34 9.16 13.37
N LEU A 39 8.57 8.09 13.62
CA LEU A 39 7.18 7.99 13.19
C LEU A 39 6.30 9.09 13.81
N THR A 40 6.43 9.33 15.12
CA THR A 40 5.63 10.35 15.80
C THR A 40 6.01 11.76 15.36
N SER A 41 7.28 12.01 15.02
CA SER A 41 7.72 13.29 14.47
C SER A 41 7.21 13.53 13.05
N GLU A 42 7.23 12.52 12.18
CA GLU A 42 6.74 12.61 10.80
C GLU A 42 5.22 12.83 10.78
N LEU A 43 4.48 12.06 11.58
CA LEU A 43 3.02 12.20 11.68
C LEU A 43 2.61 13.54 12.29
N ARG A 44 3.37 14.05 13.26
CA ARG A 44 3.15 15.38 13.83
C ARG A 44 3.41 16.47 12.80
N ALA A 45 4.54 16.43 12.10
CA ALA A 45 4.87 17.42 11.08
C ALA A 45 3.80 17.46 9.97
N TYR A 46 3.34 16.27 9.54
CA TYR A 46 2.24 16.18 8.58
C TYR A 46 0.95 16.82 9.13
N ALA A 47 0.59 16.52 10.38
CA ALA A 47 -0.62 17.08 10.97
C ALA A 47 -0.55 18.61 11.10
N GLU A 48 0.60 19.14 11.52
CA GLU A 48 0.85 20.58 11.64
C GLU A 48 0.77 21.28 10.28
N GLU A 49 1.30 20.66 9.23
CA GLU A 49 1.19 21.17 7.86
C GLU A 49 -0.25 21.11 7.32
N ALA A 50 -0.98 20.03 7.63
CA ALA A 50 -2.36 19.84 7.17
C ALA A 50 -3.38 20.75 7.89
N GLY A 51 -3.09 21.17 9.12
CA GLY A 51 -3.87 22.18 9.87
C GLY A 51 -5.30 21.75 10.19
N GLY A 52 -5.50 20.65 10.94
CA GLY A 52 -6.83 20.11 11.27
C GLY A 52 -6.92 19.35 12.61
N ASP A 53 -8.07 18.74 12.88
CA ASP A 53 -8.26 17.91 14.08
C ASP A 53 -7.56 16.54 13.91
N VAL A 54 -6.55 16.27 14.74
CA VAL A 54 -5.75 15.04 14.70
C VAL A 54 -6.56 13.75 14.93
N THR A 55 -7.64 13.83 15.70
CA THR A 55 -8.48 12.66 15.99
C THR A 55 -9.43 12.36 14.83
N GLN A 56 -9.87 13.37 14.10
CA GLN A 56 -10.61 13.18 12.85
C GLN A 56 -9.70 12.62 11.75
N GLU A 57 -8.44 13.07 11.68
CA GLU A 57 -7.50 12.63 10.64
C GLU A 57 -7.03 11.19 10.86
N PHE A 58 -6.54 10.87 12.06
CA PHE A 58 -5.92 9.58 12.34
C PHE A 58 -6.79 8.62 13.14
N GLY A 59 -7.94 9.08 13.63
CA GLY A 59 -8.73 8.34 14.61
C GLY A 59 -8.08 8.32 16.01
N PRO A 60 -8.60 7.50 16.94
CA PRO A 60 -8.04 7.36 18.28
C PRO A 60 -6.61 6.82 18.26
N ALA A 61 -5.75 7.35 19.15
CA ALA A 61 -4.33 6.98 19.23
C ALA A 61 -4.11 5.47 19.48
N GLU A 62 -5.02 4.79 20.19
CA GLU A 62 -4.99 3.35 20.42
C GLU A 62 -5.07 2.57 19.11
N ARG A 63 -6.08 2.91 18.28
CA ARG A 63 -6.29 2.22 17.00
C ARG A 63 -5.14 2.46 16.05
N LEU A 64 -4.59 3.68 16.03
CA LEU A 64 -3.41 3.98 15.24
C LEU A 64 -2.18 3.20 15.72
N ALA A 65 -1.96 3.11 17.04
CA ALA A 65 -0.84 2.34 17.60
C ALA A 65 -0.93 0.85 17.25
N GLU A 66 -2.11 0.24 17.41
CA GLU A 66 -2.38 -1.15 17.02
C GLU A 66 -2.07 -1.39 15.54
N GLN A 67 -2.50 -0.48 14.66
CA GLN A 67 -2.25 -0.58 13.22
C GLN A 67 -0.76 -0.47 12.87
N LEU A 68 -0.05 0.50 13.46
CA LEU A 68 1.38 0.70 13.23
C LEU A 68 2.20 -0.49 13.72
N CYS A 69 1.88 -1.04 14.89
CA CYS A 69 2.53 -2.24 15.42
C CYS A 69 2.27 -3.47 14.55
N ALA A 70 1.03 -3.66 14.08
CA ALA A 70 0.70 -4.75 13.17
C ALA A 70 1.47 -4.64 11.84
N ARG A 71 1.65 -3.41 11.32
CA ARG A 71 2.45 -3.16 10.10
C ARG A 71 3.92 -3.47 10.32
N GLU A 72 4.50 -3.03 11.44
CA GLU A 72 5.90 -3.29 11.77
C GLU A 72 6.16 -4.80 11.94
N ALA A 73 5.24 -5.52 12.58
CA ALA A 73 5.32 -6.97 12.75
C ALA A 73 5.21 -7.73 11.42
N ALA A 74 4.48 -7.19 10.43
CA ALA A 74 4.40 -7.76 9.08
C ALA A 74 5.69 -7.57 8.26
N GLY A 75 6.62 -6.71 8.71
CA GLY A 75 7.88 -6.41 8.05
C GLY A 75 7.76 -5.51 6.81
N PRO A 76 8.88 -5.18 6.12
CA PRO A 76 8.87 -4.40 4.89
C PRO A 76 8.26 -5.21 3.74
N SER A 77 6.93 -5.21 3.67
CA SER A 77 6.14 -5.65 2.52
C SER A 77 5.01 -4.65 2.33
N ALA A 78 5.35 -3.40 2.01
CA ALA A 78 4.37 -2.35 1.73
C ALA A 78 5.07 -1.11 1.14
N GLY A 79 5.25 -1.09 -0.19
CA GLY A 79 5.67 0.13 -0.89
C GLY A 79 6.41 -0.09 -2.21
N SER A 80 6.94 -1.28 -2.50
CA SER A 80 7.66 -1.54 -3.74
C SER A 80 6.90 -2.48 -4.68
N GLY A 81 6.00 -1.92 -5.49
CA GLY A 81 5.64 -2.40 -6.85
C GLY A 81 5.32 -3.88 -7.11
N ASP A 82 5.07 -4.72 -6.10
CA ASP A 82 4.63 -6.12 -6.27
C ASP A 82 3.32 -6.33 -5.50
N PRO A 83 2.17 -6.49 -6.17
CA PRO A 83 0.88 -6.75 -5.52
C PRO A 83 0.78 -8.15 -4.87
N GLN A 84 1.88 -8.91 -4.78
CA GLN A 84 1.92 -10.26 -4.21
C GLN A 84 2.06 -10.32 -2.67
N GLY A 85 2.23 -9.18 -2.00
CA GLY A 85 2.30 -9.14 -0.52
C GLY A 85 0.93 -9.21 0.18
N GLU A 86 -0.15 -8.91 -0.53
CA GLU A 86 -1.52 -8.95 0.01
C GLU A 86 -2.22 -10.19 -0.55
N SER A 87 -2.60 -11.11 0.35
CA SER A 87 -3.32 -12.32 -0.04
C SER A 87 -4.63 -11.93 -0.73
N TRP A 88 -4.76 -12.25 -2.02
CA TRP A 88 -6.01 -12.10 -2.76
C TRP A 88 -7.15 -12.80 -1.98
N PRO A 89 -8.31 -12.16 -1.81
CA PRO A 89 -9.39 -12.71 -1.01
C PRO A 89 -9.92 -13.99 -1.65
N GLY A 90 -10.18 -15.01 -0.84
CA GLY A 90 -10.84 -16.23 -1.31
C GLY A 90 -12.25 -15.94 -1.84
N GLU A 91 -12.82 -16.87 -2.61
CA GLU A 91 -14.15 -16.67 -3.22
C GLU A 91 -15.26 -16.45 -2.17
N ALA A 92 -15.14 -17.05 -0.99
CA ALA A 92 -16.05 -16.90 0.14
C ALA A 92 -15.60 -15.81 1.14
N ALA A 93 -14.58 -15.01 0.83
CA ALA A 93 -14.16 -13.93 1.71
C ALA A 93 -15.20 -12.80 1.68
N GLU A 94 -15.64 -12.42 2.88
CA GLU A 94 -16.54 -11.28 3.11
C GLU A 94 -15.76 -10.01 3.45
N GLN A 95 -14.52 -10.12 3.94
CA GLN A 95 -13.67 -9.00 4.32
C GLN A 95 -12.32 -9.09 3.63
N TRP A 96 -11.81 -7.94 3.19
CA TRP A 96 -10.50 -7.85 2.57
C TRP A 96 -9.86 -6.48 2.82
N VAL A 97 -8.58 -6.47 3.16
CA VAL A 97 -7.79 -5.25 3.35
C VAL A 97 -6.68 -5.24 2.30
N TRP A 98 -6.57 -4.13 1.58
CA TRP A 98 -5.54 -3.94 0.56
C TRP A 98 -5.05 -2.49 0.53
N THR A 99 -3.89 -2.25 -0.09
CA THR A 99 -3.30 -0.92 -0.25
C THR A 99 -2.92 -0.66 -1.70
N ALA A 100 -2.86 0.61 -2.06
CA ALA A 100 -2.34 1.05 -3.34
C ALA A 100 -1.72 2.41 -3.20
N ASP A 101 -0.78 2.71 -4.11
CA ASP A 101 -0.34 4.08 -4.29
C ASP A 101 -1.43 4.95 -4.95
N ALA A 102 -1.26 6.27 -4.90
CA ALA A 102 -2.20 7.24 -5.46
C ALA A 102 -2.34 7.19 -7.00
N PHE A 103 -1.56 6.37 -7.71
CA PHE A 103 -1.69 6.18 -9.16
C PHE A 103 -2.50 4.91 -9.47
N GLN A 104 -2.42 3.89 -8.62
CA GLN A 104 -3.10 2.61 -8.80
C GLN A 104 -4.45 2.51 -8.05
N ASP A 105 -4.70 3.38 -7.07
CA ASP A 105 -5.93 3.35 -6.28
C ASP A 105 -7.21 3.39 -7.13
N ARG A 106 -7.34 4.33 -8.08
CA ARG A 106 -8.52 4.51 -8.94
C ARG A 106 -8.85 3.28 -9.80
N PRO A 107 -7.93 2.74 -10.62
CA PRO A 107 -8.23 1.56 -11.43
C PRO A 107 -8.51 0.31 -10.57
N LEU A 108 -7.89 0.19 -9.39
CA LEU A 108 -8.18 -0.90 -8.47
C LEU A 108 -9.56 -0.77 -7.81
N LEU A 109 -9.93 0.45 -7.39
CA LEU A 109 -11.26 0.74 -6.85
C LEU A 109 -12.37 0.45 -7.87
N GLU A 110 -12.23 0.93 -9.11
CA GLU A 110 -13.19 0.66 -10.19
C GLU A 110 -13.36 -0.84 -10.43
N ARG A 111 -12.23 -1.56 -10.50
CA ARG A 111 -12.24 -3.00 -10.66
C ARG A 111 -12.94 -3.69 -9.49
N PHE A 112 -12.50 -3.48 -8.26
CA PHE A 112 -13.04 -4.20 -7.11
C PHE A 112 -14.49 -3.82 -6.81
N GLY A 113 -14.88 -2.56 -7.07
CA GLY A 113 -16.28 -2.14 -7.04
C GLY A 113 -17.16 -2.86 -8.04
N GLY A 114 -16.65 -3.10 -9.26
CA GLY A 114 -17.31 -3.95 -10.25
C GLY A 114 -17.41 -5.42 -9.86
N GLU A 115 -16.46 -5.91 -9.05
CA GLU A 115 -16.45 -7.26 -8.46
C GLU A 115 -17.35 -7.40 -7.21
N GLY A 116 -17.91 -6.28 -6.74
CA GLY A 116 -18.87 -6.22 -5.64
C GLY A 116 -18.28 -5.92 -4.26
N TRP A 117 -17.01 -5.54 -4.20
CA TRP A 117 -16.36 -5.08 -2.98
C TRP A 117 -16.77 -3.64 -2.67
N GLU A 118 -17.38 -3.47 -1.50
CA GLU A 118 -17.68 -2.19 -0.88
C GLU A 118 -16.49 -1.75 -0.01
N VAL A 119 -15.92 -0.58 -0.25
CA VAL A 119 -14.99 0.05 0.70
C VAL A 119 -15.80 0.59 1.87
N GLU A 120 -15.62 0.02 3.05
CA GLU A 120 -16.28 0.51 4.27
C GLU A 120 -15.57 1.73 4.84
N ARG A 121 -14.23 1.65 4.87
CA ARG A 121 -13.37 2.70 5.39
C ARG A 121 -11.97 2.61 4.79
N LEU A 122 -11.24 3.73 4.84
CA LEU A 122 -9.79 3.70 4.87
C LEU A 122 -9.31 3.65 6.32
N ASP A 123 -8.32 2.83 6.60
CA ASP A 123 -7.64 2.87 7.90
C ASP A 123 -6.62 4.01 7.95
N ALA A 124 -6.07 4.26 9.14
CA ALA A 124 -5.14 5.38 9.34
C ALA A 124 -3.78 5.20 8.64
N LEU A 125 -3.53 4.01 8.06
CA LEU A 125 -2.35 3.71 7.26
C LEU A 125 -2.61 3.87 5.75
N GLY A 126 -3.81 4.31 5.36
CA GLY A 126 -4.20 4.44 3.96
C GLY A 126 -4.54 3.11 3.28
N ARG A 127 -4.92 2.08 4.05
CA ARG A 127 -5.39 0.80 3.51
C ARG A 127 -6.90 0.80 3.37
N PHE A 128 -7.39 0.28 2.25
CA PHE A 128 -8.80 0.11 1.95
C PHE A 128 -9.33 -1.13 2.68
N VAL A 129 -10.26 -0.93 3.61
CA VAL A 129 -10.98 -2.00 4.29
C VAL A 129 -12.28 -2.23 3.54
N CYS A 130 -12.38 -3.38 2.88
CA CYS A 130 -13.49 -3.74 2.02
C CYS A 130 -14.34 -4.85 2.62
N ARG A 131 -15.65 -4.79 2.36
CA ARG A 131 -16.62 -5.84 2.63
C ARG A 131 -17.33 -6.25 1.35
N ARG A 132 -17.75 -7.49 1.25
CA ARG A 132 -18.61 -7.98 0.16
C ARG A 132 -19.76 -8.80 0.73
N ASP A 133 -20.97 -8.44 0.31
CA ASP A 133 -22.17 -9.22 0.57
C ASP A 133 -22.24 -10.39 -0.42
N LEU A 134 -22.25 -11.62 0.09
CA LEU A 134 -22.31 -12.84 -0.71
C LEU A 134 -23.74 -13.21 -1.13
N GLU A 135 -24.75 -12.76 -0.38
CA GLU A 135 -26.16 -13.04 -0.66
C GLU A 135 -26.73 -12.05 -1.68
N HIS A 136 -26.33 -10.77 -1.55
CA HIS A 136 -26.80 -9.69 -2.39
C HIS A 136 -25.63 -8.84 -2.93
N PRO A 137 -24.76 -9.42 -3.77
CA PRO A 137 -23.61 -8.69 -4.29
C PRO A 137 -24.07 -7.52 -5.17
N MET A 138 -23.58 -6.33 -4.85
CA MET A 138 -23.90 -5.08 -5.55
C MET A 138 -22.63 -4.46 -6.13
N ARG A 139 -22.75 -3.83 -7.30
CA ARG A 139 -21.66 -3.03 -7.85
C ARG A 139 -21.55 -1.70 -7.12
N TRP A 140 -20.31 -1.24 -6.97
CA TRP A 140 -19.96 0.03 -6.35
C TRP A 140 -19.18 0.90 -7.33
N GLU A 141 -19.54 2.17 -7.37
CA GLU A 141 -18.77 3.20 -8.04
C GLU A 141 -17.97 3.98 -7.00
N TYR A 142 -16.77 4.39 -7.39
CA TYR A 142 -15.87 5.16 -6.54
C TYR A 142 -15.45 6.45 -7.23
N ARG A 143 -15.33 7.51 -6.42
CA ARG A 143 -14.85 8.82 -6.86
C ARG A 143 -13.80 9.30 -5.87
N ARG A 144 -12.70 9.83 -6.41
CA ARG A 144 -11.63 10.43 -5.63
C ARG A 144 -11.59 11.93 -5.92
N GLU A 145 -11.62 12.71 -4.86
CA GLU A 145 -11.46 14.16 -4.92
C GLU A 145 -10.23 14.58 -4.13
N THR A 146 -9.62 15.68 -4.54
CA THR A 146 -8.63 16.38 -3.72
C THR A 146 -9.37 17.40 -2.86
N ALA A 147 -9.30 17.24 -1.54
CA ALA A 147 -9.95 18.13 -0.59
C ALA A 147 -9.09 18.28 0.66
N GLY A 148 -8.66 19.52 0.94
CA GLY A 148 -8.01 19.86 2.19
C GLY A 148 -8.97 19.66 3.38
N PHE A 149 -8.43 19.62 4.60
CA PHE A 149 -9.21 19.32 5.82
C PHE A 149 -10.51 20.15 5.93
N ALA A 150 -10.40 21.46 5.70
CA ALA A 150 -11.53 22.39 5.77
C ALA A 150 -12.56 22.22 4.63
N GLU A 151 -12.15 21.70 3.47
CA GLU A 151 -12.97 21.61 2.26
C GLU A 151 -13.76 20.29 2.19
N ARG A 152 -13.35 19.27 2.95
CA ARG A 152 -13.94 17.92 2.91
C ARG A 152 -15.44 17.91 3.23
N ALA A 153 -15.87 18.68 4.22
CA ALA A 153 -17.29 18.76 4.58
C ALA A 153 -18.12 19.39 3.46
N ALA A 154 -17.61 20.46 2.83
CA ALA A 154 -18.25 21.10 1.68
C ALA A 154 -18.32 20.13 0.49
N ARG A 155 -17.23 19.43 0.18
CA ARG A 155 -17.20 18.41 -0.89
C ARG A 155 -18.19 17.28 -0.65
N THR A 156 -18.33 16.83 0.59
CA THR A 156 -19.32 15.81 0.94
C THR A 156 -20.74 16.32 0.69
N ALA A 157 -21.05 17.55 1.10
CA ALA A 157 -22.35 18.15 0.87
C ALA A 157 -22.66 18.39 -0.62
N GLU A 158 -21.65 18.74 -1.43
CA GLU A 158 -21.78 18.90 -2.88
C GLU A 158 -22.11 17.57 -3.60
N LEU A 159 -21.52 16.46 -3.14
CA LEU A 159 -21.65 15.16 -3.79
C LEU A 159 -22.84 14.31 -3.26
N ALA A 160 -23.34 14.60 -2.06
CA ALA A 160 -24.47 13.89 -1.46
C ALA A 160 -25.75 13.86 -2.35
N PRO A 161 -26.14 14.93 -3.08
CA PRO A 161 -27.30 14.90 -3.97
C PRO A 161 -27.18 13.89 -5.13
N GLU A 162 -25.96 13.54 -5.54
CA GLU A 162 -25.69 12.52 -6.56
C GLU A 162 -25.60 11.09 -5.98
N GLY A 163 -25.89 10.94 -4.68
CA GLY A 163 -25.84 9.66 -3.96
C GLY A 163 -24.44 9.22 -3.55
N TRP A 164 -23.45 10.11 -3.60
CA TRP A 164 -22.10 9.80 -3.12
C TRP A 164 -22.01 9.91 -1.60
N GLU A 165 -21.37 8.91 -1.00
CA GLU A 165 -21.12 8.82 0.43
C GLU A 165 -19.60 8.76 0.69
N PRO A 166 -19.08 9.45 1.72
CA PRO A 166 -17.66 9.39 2.04
C PRO A 166 -17.29 8.00 2.57
N CYS A 167 -16.19 7.42 2.06
CA CYS A 167 -15.67 6.12 2.50
C CYS A 167 -14.25 6.18 3.06
N GLY A 168 -13.66 7.38 3.17
CA GLY A 168 -12.43 7.60 3.92
C GLY A 168 -11.54 8.66 3.29
N VAL A 169 -10.45 8.97 4.00
CA VAL A 169 -9.48 9.98 3.59
C VAL A 169 -8.07 9.42 3.70
N TRP A 170 -7.19 9.86 2.82
CA TRP A 170 -5.76 9.59 2.90
C TRP A 170 -4.98 10.79 2.40
N GLY A 171 -4.38 11.54 3.32
CA GLY A 171 -3.69 12.76 2.96
C GLY A 171 -4.67 13.82 2.39
N PRO A 172 -4.34 14.44 1.24
CA PRO A 172 -5.23 15.38 0.57
C PRO A 172 -6.35 14.68 -0.23
N LEU A 173 -6.41 13.34 -0.24
CA LEU A 173 -7.34 12.57 -1.05
C LEU A 173 -8.55 12.17 -0.21
N ALA A 174 -9.75 12.53 -0.69
CA ALA A 174 -11.01 12.09 -0.15
C ALA A 174 -11.65 11.07 -1.10
N TYR A 175 -12.09 9.93 -0.54
CA TYR A 175 -12.71 8.85 -1.29
C TYR A 175 -14.20 8.82 -1.00
N PHE A 176 -14.97 8.70 -2.07
CA PHE A 176 -16.41 8.59 -2.06
C PHE A 176 -16.83 7.32 -2.77
N LYS A 177 -17.92 6.73 -2.31
CA LYS A 177 -18.56 5.56 -2.92
C LYS A 177 -20.02 5.85 -3.19
N ARG A 178 -20.60 5.14 -4.15
CA ARG A 178 -22.06 4.99 -4.25
C ARG A 178 -22.42 3.61 -4.74
N PRO A 179 -23.55 3.05 -4.31
CA PRO A 179 -24.06 1.84 -4.93
C PRO A 179 -24.46 2.15 -6.36
N ALA A 180 -24.04 1.35 -7.33
CA ALA A 180 -24.45 1.52 -8.74
C ALA A 180 -25.98 1.41 -8.91
N ALA A 181 -26.66 0.79 -7.94
CA ALA A 181 -28.12 0.75 -7.88
C ALA A 181 -28.78 2.14 -7.75
N ALA A 182 -28.04 3.16 -7.29
CA ALA A 182 -28.51 4.54 -7.25
C ALA A 182 -28.73 5.13 -8.66
N LEU A 183 -28.05 4.59 -9.69
CA LEU A 183 -28.20 4.99 -11.09
C LEU A 183 -28.95 3.93 -11.92
N ASP A 184 -28.59 2.65 -11.76
CA ASP A 184 -29.08 1.56 -12.60
C ASP A 184 -30.22 0.73 -11.97
N GLY A 185 -30.63 1.06 -10.74
CA GLY A 185 -31.67 0.33 -10.01
C GLY A 185 -31.30 -1.14 -9.77
N PRO A 186 -32.26 -2.10 -9.81
CA PRO A 186 -31.98 -3.51 -9.53
C PRO A 186 -31.04 -4.19 -10.54
N ALA A 187 -30.76 -3.56 -11.69
CA ALA A 187 -29.82 -4.06 -12.69
C ALA A 187 -28.33 -3.97 -12.24
N ALA A 188 -28.04 -3.18 -11.21
CA ALA A 188 -26.71 -3.11 -10.59
C ALA A 188 -26.34 -4.34 -9.73
N ARG A 189 -27.31 -5.25 -9.50
CA ARG A 189 -27.08 -6.49 -8.77
C ARG A 189 -26.21 -7.42 -9.62
N ILE A 190 -25.15 -7.94 -9.01
CA ILE A 190 -24.25 -8.87 -9.66
C ILE A 190 -24.91 -10.25 -9.64
N ALA A 191 -25.21 -10.80 -10.83
CA ALA A 191 -25.83 -12.13 -10.92
C ALA A 191 -24.87 -13.27 -10.51
N ALA A 192 -23.56 -13.08 -10.75
CA ALA A 192 -22.50 -13.93 -10.26
C ALA A 192 -21.20 -13.10 -10.19
N PRO A 193 -20.44 -13.12 -9.08
CA PRO A 193 -19.17 -12.41 -9.01
C PRO A 193 -18.24 -12.92 -10.11
N PRO A 194 -17.52 -12.03 -10.82
CA PRO A 194 -16.60 -12.44 -11.87
C PRO A 194 -15.53 -13.39 -11.29
N PRO A 195 -15.12 -14.42 -12.05
CA PRO A 195 -14.13 -15.38 -11.56
C PRO A 195 -12.81 -14.67 -11.23
N PRO A 196 -12.09 -15.13 -10.19
CA PRO A 196 -10.82 -14.51 -9.82
C PRO A 196 -9.84 -14.53 -10.99
N PRO A 197 -8.94 -13.53 -11.09
CA PRO A 197 -8.00 -13.42 -12.20
C PRO A 197 -7.13 -14.68 -12.32
N ARG A 198 -7.20 -15.36 -13.47
CA ARG A 198 -6.43 -16.60 -13.75
C ARG A 198 -4.92 -16.40 -13.80
N LYS A 199 -4.45 -15.17 -13.97
CA LYS A 199 -3.01 -14.83 -13.97
C LYS A 199 -2.77 -13.71 -12.96
N ARG A 200 -2.08 -14.07 -11.89
CA ARG A 200 -1.75 -13.23 -10.73
C ARG A 200 -0.48 -12.39 -10.93
N THR A 201 0.17 -12.51 -12.08
CA THR A 201 1.39 -11.76 -12.42
C THR A 201 1.35 -11.34 -13.89
N TRP A 202 1.37 -10.04 -14.14
CA TRP A 202 1.70 -9.49 -15.45
C TRP A 202 3.15 -9.02 -15.41
N ILE A 203 4.08 -9.91 -15.76
CA ILE A 203 5.45 -9.48 -16.06
C ILE A 203 5.43 -8.95 -17.48
N GLY A 204 5.46 -7.62 -17.62
CA GLY A 204 5.49 -6.99 -18.92
C GLY A 204 6.70 -7.50 -19.73
N PRO A 205 6.56 -7.75 -21.05
CA PRO A 205 7.62 -8.33 -21.87
C PRO A 205 8.93 -7.52 -21.83
N TRP A 206 8.83 -6.21 -21.57
CA TRP A 206 9.97 -5.31 -21.43
C TRP A 206 10.88 -5.61 -20.22
N ILE A 207 10.35 -6.21 -19.15
CA ILE A 207 11.17 -6.62 -17.98
C ILE A 207 12.12 -7.75 -18.38
N TYR A 208 11.68 -8.69 -19.21
CA TYR A 208 12.54 -9.75 -19.75
C TYR A 208 13.63 -9.17 -20.67
N VAL A 209 13.32 -8.09 -21.41
CA VAL A 209 14.32 -7.37 -22.22
C VAL A 209 15.38 -6.75 -21.31
N TRP A 210 14.99 -6.07 -20.23
CA TRP A 210 15.97 -5.50 -19.28
C TRP A 210 16.80 -6.58 -18.59
N ILE A 211 16.21 -7.69 -18.17
CA ILE A 211 16.95 -8.83 -17.60
C ILE A 211 17.95 -9.39 -18.63
N ALA A 212 17.54 -9.55 -19.89
CA ALA A 212 18.42 -10.03 -20.95
C ALA A 212 19.58 -9.04 -21.24
N VAL A 213 19.30 -7.74 -21.29
CA VAL A 213 20.31 -6.70 -21.48
C VAL A 213 21.28 -6.67 -20.29
N SER A 214 20.80 -6.74 -19.06
CA SER A 214 21.65 -6.79 -17.86
C SER A 214 22.53 -8.05 -17.83
N LEU A 215 21.99 -9.21 -18.22
CA LEU A 215 22.76 -10.45 -18.32
C LEU A 215 23.83 -10.35 -19.43
N LEU A 216 23.50 -9.76 -20.58
CA LEU A 216 24.45 -9.52 -21.65
C LEU A 216 25.55 -8.55 -21.23
N ALA A 217 25.20 -7.45 -20.55
CA ALA A 217 26.15 -6.48 -20.03
C ALA A 217 27.07 -7.09 -18.96
N ALA A 218 26.52 -7.89 -18.04
CA ALA A 218 27.30 -8.62 -17.05
C ALA A 218 28.25 -9.63 -17.70
N THR A 219 27.76 -10.37 -18.72
CA THR A 219 28.59 -11.32 -19.46
C THR A 219 29.72 -10.61 -20.22
N ALA A 220 29.42 -9.49 -20.87
CA ALA A 220 30.41 -8.67 -21.56
C ALA A 220 31.46 -8.10 -20.59
N ALA A 221 31.04 -7.64 -19.40
CA ALA A 221 31.96 -7.16 -18.37
C ALA A 221 32.87 -8.28 -17.84
N ILE A 222 32.33 -9.50 -17.65
CA ILE A 222 33.13 -10.66 -17.25
C ILE A 222 34.13 -11.04 -18.35
N VAL A 223 33.69 -11.13 -19.61
CA VAL A 223 34.56 -11.46 -20.75
C VAL A 223 35.65 -10.41 -20.94
N TRP A 224 35.31 -9.13 -20.80
CA TRP A 224 36.29 -8.05 -20.90
C TRP A 224 37.28 -8.08 -19.74
N GLY A 225 36.82 -8.28 -18.51
CA GLY A 225 37.67 -8.42 -17.34
C GLY A 225 38.62 -9.62 -17.42
N VAL A 226 38.15 -10.76 -17.94
CA VAL A 226 38.97 -11.96 -18.19
C VAL A 226 39.98 -11.72 -19.32
N SER A 227 39.60 -11.01 -20.38
CA SER A 227 40.49 -10.72 -21.52
C SER A 227 41.52 -9.63 -21.23
N ALA A 228 41.24 -8.73 -20.28
CA ALA A 228 42.15 -7.69 -19.81
C ALA A 228 43.04 -8.14 -18.64
N ALA A 229 42.83 -9.35 -18.11
CA ALA A 229 43.64 -9.91 -17.05
C ALA A 229 44.92 -10.54 -17.60
N ASP A 230 46.08 -10.01 -17.19
CA ASP A 230 47.36 -10.69 -17.39
C ASP A 230 47.44 -11.91 -16.45
N PHE A 231 47.31 -13.11 -17.01
CA PHE A 231 47.37 -14.39 -16.27
C PHE A 231 48.78 -14.77 -15.78
N SER A 232 49.70 -13.80 -15.68
CA SER A 232 51.07 -14.01 -15.22
C SER A 232 51.21 -13.96 -13.70
N GLU A 233 50.23 -13.42 -12.96
CA GLU A 233 50.28 -13.34 -11.50
C GLU A 233 49.46 -14.45 -10.83
N SER A 234 50.11 -15.20 -9.93
CA SER A 234 49.60 -16.38 -9.24
C SER A 234 48.41 -16.14 -8.28
N GLY A 235 47.86 -14.92 -8.24
CA GLY A 235 46.74 -14.53 -7.37
C GLY A 235 45.38 -14.42 -8.08
N THR A 236 45.34 -14.46 -9.41
CA THR A 236 44.13 -14.12 -10.18
C THR A 236 43.16 -15.30 -10.36
N VAL A 237 43.69 -16.53 -10.38
CA VAL A 237 42.91 -17.76 -10.59
C VAL A 237 41.98 -18.11 -9.40
N PRO A 238 42.40 -17.99 -8.13
CA PRO A 238 41.52 -18.24 -6.99
C PRO A 238 40.38 -17.21 -6.89
N GLY A 239 40.64 -15.94 -7.19
CA GLY A 239 39.64 -14.87 -7.14
C GLY A 239 38.53 -15.05 -8.17
N LEU A 240 38.88 -15.49 -9.38
CA LEU A 240 37.90 -15.79 -10.44
C LEU A 240 37.00 -16.97 -10.08
N LEU A 241 37.56 -18.02 -9.48
CA LEU A 241 36.80 -19.21 -9.06
C LEU A 241 35.83 -18.90 -7.91
N VAL A 242 36.25 -18.07 -6.94
CA VAL A 242 35.38 -17.64 -5.84
C VAL A 242 34.26 -16.73 -6.35
N GLY A 243 34.56 -15.80 -7.26
CA GLY A 243 33.56 -14.94 -7.89
C GLY A 243 32.53 -15.72 -8.72
N ALA A 244 32.98 -16.69 -9.51
CA ALA A 244 32.11 -17.56 -10.30
C ALA A 244 31.22 -18.47 -9.42
N ALA A 245 31.76 -19.00 -8.32
CA ALA A 245 31.00 -19.81 -7.38
C ALA A 245 29.93 -18.98 -6.63
N ALA A 246 30.28 -17.77 -6.18
CA ALA A 246 29.35 -16.88 -5.49
C ALA A 246 28.24 -16.38 -6.43
N GLY A 247 28.59 -15.99 -7.66
CA GLY A 247 27.62 -15.57 -8.68
C GLY A 247 26.69 -16.70 -9.10
N GLY A 248 27.24 -17.91 -9.31
CA GLY A 248 26.45 -19.11 -9.63
C GLY A 248 25.48 -19.51 -8.50
N ALA A 249 25.93 -19.41 -7.24
CA ALA A 249 25.08 -19.69 -6.09
C ALA A 249 23.92 -18.68 -5.95
N ALA A 250 24.19 -17.38 -6.15
CA ALA A 250 23.17 -16.34 -6.12
C ALA A 250 22.14 -16.51 -7.26
N ALA A 251 22.62 -16.79 -8.48
CA ALA A 251 21.76 -17.07 -9.63
C ALA A 251 20.90 -18.32 -9.42
N TRP A 252 21.46 -19.38 -8.84
CA TRP A 252 20.73 -20.62 -8.55
C TRP A 252 19.70 -20.42 -7.44
N LEU A 253 19.99 -19.66 -6.40
CA LEU A 253 19.03 -19.33 -5.34
C LEU A 253 17.87 -18.47 -5.86
N ALA A 254 18.16 -17.51 -6.75
CA ALA A 254 17.13 -16.72 -7.42
C ALA A 254 16.27 -17.57 -8.36
N LEU A 255 16.88 -18.49 -9.14
CA LEU A 255 16.13 -19.39 -10.01
C LEU A 255 15.29 -20.39 -9.21
N ARG A 256 15.82 -20.91 -8.10
CA ARG A 256 15.12 -21.82 -7.20
C ARG A 256 13.94 -21.15 -6.50
N SER A 257 14.05 -19.89 -6.11
CA SER A 257 12.93 -19.16 -5.51
C SER A 257 11.81 -18.91 -6.52
N VAL A 258 12.16 -18.65 -7.78
CA VAL A 258 11.19 -18.53 -8.89
C VAL A 258 10.53 -19.88 -9.21
N LEU A 259 11.28 -20.97 -9.29
CA LEU A 259 10.74 -22.31 -9.56
C LEU A 259 9.86 -22.84 -8.42
N ARG A 260 10.20 -22.54 -7.16
CA ARG A 260 9.37 -22.88 -5.99
C ARG A 260 8.06 -22.09 -5.95
N ARG A 261 8.03 -20.88 -6.50
CA ARG A 261 6.80 -20.09 -6.68
C ARG A 261 5.96 -20.57 -7.86
N GLY A 262 6.53 -21.36 -8.77
CA GLY A 262 5.88 -21.89 -9.97
C GLY A 262 5.43 -23.35 -9.88
N ALA A 263 5.64 -24.06 -8.77
CA ALA A 263 5.15 -25.43 -8.61
C ALA A 263 3.65 -25.41 -8.28
N PRO A 264 2.74 -25.81 -9.18
CA PRO A 264 1.36 -26.09 -8.78
C PRO A 264 1.40 -27.23 -7.76
N GLY A 265 0.76 -27.02 -6.61
CA GLY A 265 0.51 -28.10 -5.66
C GLY A 265 -0.24 -29.22 -6.38
N GLY A 266 0.47 -30.33 -6.62
CA GLY A 266 -0.14 -31.58 -7.02
C GLY A 266 -0.60 -32.31 -5.77
N GLU A 267 -1.90 -32.59 -5.77
CA GLU A 267 -2.66 -33.62 -5.02
C GLU A 267 -2.49 -33.72 -3.49
#